data_AF-A0AAF0MQK6-F1
#
_entry.id   AF-A0AAF0MQK6-F1
#
_cell.length_a   1.000
_cell.length_b   1.000
_cell.length_c   1.000
_cell.angle_alpha   90.00
_cell.angle_beta   90.00
_cell.angle_gamma   90.00
#
_symmetry.space_group_name_H-M   'P 1'
#
loop_
_entity.id
_entity.type
_entity.pdbx_description
1 polymer ?
#
loop_
_entity_poly.entity_id
_entity_poly.type
_entity_poly.pdbx_seq_one_letter_code
_entity_poly.pdbx_strand_id
1 'polypeptide(L)'
;MSEKKTPILIALIGVLFFITGIICFVVGILGLVLPEFEDIIADILPDFDIGALQTSAIVNTVVGFISMIVGWGFLKGWSVFWYLGVIVSVLALIMEAYNVYLGAYPTIGLIIVNLFILLYLFSPKVKTYFLE
;
A
#
# COMPACT_ATOMS: atom_id res chain seq x y z
N MET A 1 -12.74 -19.16 -18.40
CA MET A 1 -11.43 -18.52 -18.22
C MET A 1 -10.63 -19.41 -17.27
N SER A 2 -9.47 -19.92 -17.69
CA SER A 2 -8.61 -20.71 -16.81
C SER A 2 -8.21 -19.84 -15.61
N GLU A 3 -8.50 -20.27 -14.38
CA GLU A 3 -8.07 -19.56 -13.17
C GLU A 3 -6.54 -19.59 -13.13
N LYS A 4 -5.91 -18.46 -13.47
CA LYS A 4 -4.47 -18.29 -13.28
C LYS A 4 -4.18 -18.41 -11.80
N LYS A 5 -3.31 -19.36 -11.43
CA LYS A 5 -2.92 -19.57 -10.05
C LYS A 5 -2.19 -18.33 -9.54
N THR A 6 -2.83 -17.59 -8.63
CA THR A 6 -2.25 -16.40 -8.03
C THR A 6 -1.04 -16.77 -7.17
N PRO A 7 0.11 -16.08 -7.31
CA PRO A 7 1.22 -16.27 -6.40
C PRO A 7 0.82 -15.83 -4.98
N ILE A 8 1.13 -16.64 -3.96
CA ILE A 8 0.65 -16.43 -2.57
C ILE A 8 1.02 -15.04 -2.03
N LEU A 9 2.26 -14.58 -2.24
CA LEU A 9 2.70 -13.26 -1.78
C LEU A 9 1.95 -12.12 -2.50
N ILE A 10 1.66 -12.26 -3.80
CA ILE A 10 0.86 -11.28 -4.54
C ILE A 10 -0.58 -11.25 -4.03
N ALA A 11 -1.16 -12.41 -3.75
CA ALA A 11 -2.49 -12.49 -3.15
C ALA A 11 -2.51 -11.85 -1.76
N LEU A 12 -1.51 -12.12 -0.93
CA LEU A 12 -1.38 -11.51 0.40
C LEU A 12 -1.24 -9.98 0.29
N ILE A 13 -0.35 -9.48 -0.56
CA ILE A 13 -0.16 -8.04 -0.79
C ILE A 13 -1.46 -7.41 -1.29
N GLY A 14 -2.12 -8.03 -2.28
CA GLY A 14 -3.38 -7.55 -2.84
C GLY A 14 -4.49 -7.47 -1.79
N VAL A 15 -4.66 -8.49 -0.95
CA VAL A 15 -5.64 -8.49 0.15
C VAL A 15 -5.30 -7.44 1.19
N LEU A 16 -4.03 -7.33 1.61
CA LEU A 16 -3.62 -6.32 2.59
C LEU A 16 -3.86 -4.90 2.07
N PHE A 17 -3.48 -4.60 0.82
CA PHE A 17 -3.76 -3.31 0.19
C PHE A 17 -5.26 -3.02 0.10
N PHE A 18 -6.06 -4.04 -0.20
CA PHE A 18 -7.50 -3.89 -0.29
C PHE A 18 -8.14 -3.58 1.07
N ILE A 19 -7.75 -4.33 2.11
CA ILE A 19 -8.25 -4.11 3.48
C ILE A 19 -7.80 -2.75 4.02
N THR A 20 -6.51 -2.41 3.89
CA THR A 20 -5.99 -1.10 4.29
C THR A 20 -6.68 0.02 3.52
N GLY A 21 -6.93 -0.19 2.22
CA GLY A 21 -7.68 0.75 1.39
C GLY A 21 -9.11 0.98 1.88
N ILE A 22 -9.82 -0.08 2.27
CA ILE A 22 -11.16 0.03 2.87
C ILE A 22 -11.10 0.84 4.17
N ILE A 23 -10.17 0.49 5.07
CA ILE A 23 -10.05 1.18 6.37
C ILE A 23 -9.79 2.68 6.14
N CYS A 24 -8.79 3.01 5.32
CA CYS A 24 -8.42 4.38 5.02
C CYS A 24 -9.55 5.15 4.32
N PHE A 25 -10.28 4.50 3.41
CA PHE A 25 -11.44 5.09 2.75
C PHE A 25 -12.57 5.38 3.74
N VAL A 26 -12.90 4.44 4.62
CA VAL A 26 -13.96 4.61 5.63
C VAL A 26 -13.59 5.71 6.62
N VAL A 27 -12.36 5.72 7.14
CA VAL A 27 -11.88 6.80 8.02
C VAL A 27 -11.94 8.15 7.29
N GLY A 28 -11.48 8.22 6.04
CA GLY A 28 -11.52 9.45 5.25
C GLY A 28 -12.94 9.98 5.05
N ILE A 29 -13.89 9.10 4.70
CA ILE A 29 -15.30 9.48 4.54
C ILE A 29 -15.90 9.94 5.88
N LEU A 30 -15.61 9.25 6.98
CA LEU A 30 -16.08 9.65 8.30
C LEU A 30 -15.53 11.01 8.69
N GLY A 31 -14.24 11.30 8.47
CA GLY A 31 -13.65 12.63 8.70
C GLY A 31 -14.25 13.74 7.83
N LEU A 32 -14.74 13.42 6.62
CA LEU A 32 -15.43 14.40 5.77
C LEU A 32 -16.86 14.68 6.22
N VAL A 33 -17.55 13.68 6.76
CA VAL A 33 -18.96 13.79 7.17
C VAL A 33 -19.10 14.27 8.62
N LEU A 34 -18.13 13.94 9.46
CA LEU A 34 -18.10 14.22 10.90
C LEU A 34 -16.81 14.99 11.23
N PRO A 35 -16.85 16.33 11.29
CA PRO A 35 -15.66 17.16 11.52
C PRO A 35 -14.97 16.89 12.87
N GLU A 36 -15.71 16.42 13.87
CA GLU A 36 -15.20 16.06 15.21
C GLU A 36 -14.63 14.63 15.27
N PHE A 37 -14.65 13.89 14.16
CA PHE A 37 -14.22 12.49 14.13
C PHE A 37 -12.74 12.31 14.50
N GLU A 38 -11.89 13.26 14.12
CA GLU A 38 -10.48 13.24 14.50
C GLU A 38 -10.29 13.33 16.02
N ASP A 39 -11.03 14.23 16.68
CA ASP A 39 -11.00 14.39 18.14
C ASP A 39 -11.52 13.14 18.85
N ILE A 40 -12.61 12.53 18.34
CA ILE A 40 -13.17 11.28 18.88
C ILE A 40 -12.15 10.13 18.79
N ILE A 41 -11.44 10.00 17.68
CA ILE A 41 -10.42 8.95 17.50
C ILE A 41 -9.25 9.18 18.46
N ALA A 42 -8.79 10.42 18.60
CA ALA A 42 -7.71 10.79 19.50
C ALA A 42 -8.05 10.49 20.97
N ASP A 43 -9.30 10.70 21.37
CA ASP A 43 -9.78 10.39 22.72
C ASP A 43 -9.88 8.88 22.99
N ILE A 44 -10.34 8.08 22.01
CA ILE A 44 -10.50 6.63 22.17
C ILE A 44 -9.16 5.89 22.07
N LEU A 45 -8.24 6.38 21.23
CA LEU A 45 -6.96 5.74 20.92
C LEU A 45 -5.77 6.72 21.08
N PRO A 46 -5.50 7.20 22.31
CA PRO A 46 -4.49 8.24 22.53
C PRO A 46 -3.06 7.80 22.22
N ASP A 47 -2.76 6.51 22.33
CA ASP A 47 -1.43 5.93 22.06
C ASP A 47 -1.30 5.34 20.64
N PHE A 48 -2.36 5.38 19.83
CA PHE A 48 -2.29 4.84 18.47
C PHE A 48 -1.68 5.90 17.57
N ASP A 49 -0.50 5.60 17.01
CA ASP A 49 0.17 6.46 16.03
C ASP A 49 -0.66 6.52 14.74
N ILE A 50 -1.59 7.47 14.73
CA ILE A 50 -2.43 7.85 13.60
C ILE A 50 -1.64 8.67 12.58
N GLY A 51 -0.30 8.73 12.59
CA GLY A 51 0.48 9.54 11.65
C GLY A 51 0.11 9.33 10.16
N ALA A 52 -0.38 8.14 9.78
CA ALA A 52 -0.95 7.89 8.45
C ALA A 52 -2.38 8.45 8.26
N LEU A 53 -3.20 8.43 9.31
CA LEU A 53 -4.58 8.92 9.34
C LEU A 53 -4.68 10.44 9.59
N GLN A 54 -3.62 11.10 10.09
CA GLN A 54 -3.52 12.57 10.25
C GLN A 54 -3.36 13.33 8.93
N THR A 55 -3.37 12.63 7.79
CA THR A 55 -3.52 13.29 6.49
C THR A 55 -4.96 13.80 6.33
N SER A 56 -5.16 14.86 5.55
CA SER A 56 -6.50 15.45 5.42
C SER A 56 -7.53 14.39 5.00
N ALA A 57 -8.77 14.50 5.52
CA ALA A 57 -9.83 13.53 5.25
C ALA A 57 -10.06 13.26 3.73
N ILE A 58 -9.85 14.28 2.89
CA ILE A 58 -9.86 14.17 1.42
C ILE A 58 -8.74 13.25 0.94
N VAL A 59 -7.50 13.44 1.43
CA VAL A 59 -6.34 12.61 1.05
C VAL A 59 -6.57 11.16 1.45
N ASN A 60 -7.00 10.90 2.69
CA ASN A 60 -7.32 9.54 3.14
C ASN A 60 -8.38 8.87 2.26
N THR A 61 -9.44 9.61 1.89
CA THR A 61 -10.49 9.09 1.00
C THR A 61 -9.92 8.68 -0.36
N VAL A 62 -9.12 9.55 -0.98
CA VAL A 62 -8.53 9.29 -2.31
C VAL A 62 -7.52 8.14 -2.24
N VAL A 63 -6.62 8.16 -1.24
CA VAL A 63 -5.59 7.12 -1.05
C VAL A 63 -6.23 5.77 -0.76
N GLY A 64 -7.27 5.73 0.08
CA GLY A 64 -8.03 4.51 0.36
C GLY A 64 -8.67 3.92 -0.89
N PHE A 65 -9.30 4.77 -1.71
CA PHE A 65 -9.90 4.36 -2.98
C PHE A 65 -8.88 3.81 -3.97
N ILE A 66 -7.76 4.52 -4.16
CA ILE A 66 -6.67 4.06 -5.02
C ILE A 66 -6.10 2.74 -4.50
N SER A 67 -5.89 2.60 -3.19
CA SER A 67 -5.37 1.37 -2.58
C SER A 67 -6.30 0.17 -2.80
N MET A 68 -7.62 0.36 -2.75
CA MET A 68 -8.59 -0.68 -3.12
C MET A 68 -8.47 -1.08 -4.59
N ILE A 69 -8.35 -0.11 -5.51
CA ILE A 69 -8.17 -0.38 -6.95
C ILE A 69 -6.86 -1.16 -7.18
N VAL A 70 -5.78 -0.75 -6.49
CA VAL A 70 -4.47 -1.41 -6.58
C VAL A 70 -4.51 -2.82 -6.02
N GLY A 71 -5.07 -3.02 -4.84
CA GLY A 71 -5.25 -4.35 -4.26
C GLY A 71 -6.06 -5.27 -5.17
N TRP A 72 -7.15 -4.76 -5.73
CA TRP A 72 -7.96 -5.48 -6.71
C TRP A 72 -7.20 -5.81 -8.00
N GLY A 73 -6.44 -4.85 -8.53
CA GLY A 73 -5.61 -5.05 -9.72
C GLY A 73 -4.55 -6.14 -9.54
N PHE A 74 -3.93 -6.20 -8.35
CA PHE A 74 -3.03 -7.30 -7.98
C PHE A 74 -3.76 -8.66 -7.89
N LEU A 75 -4.97 -8.70 -7.34
CA LEU A 75 -5.77 -9.93 -7.23
C LEU A 75 -6.33 -10.41 -8.58
N LYS A 76 -6.41 -9.54 -9.58
CA LYS A 76 -6.86 -9.89 -10.94
C LYS A 76 -5.73 -10.19 -11.92
N GLY A 77 -4.48 -9.90 -11.57
CA GLY A 77 -3.34 -10.21 -12.44
C GLY A 77 -3.28 -9.31 -13.67
N TRP A 78 -3.78 -8.08 -13.58
CA TRP A 78 -3.74 -7.15 -14.72
C TRP A 78 -2.34 -6.61 -14.94
N SER A 79 -1.85 -6.69 -16.18
CA SER A 79 -0.47 -6.33 -16.56
C SER A 79 -0.06 -4.93 -16.12
N VAL A 80 -0.96 -3.94 -16.19
CA VAL A 80 -0.72 -2.56 -15.74
C VAL A 80 -0.29 -2.50 -14.27
N PHE A 81 -0.84 -3.35 -13.42
CA PHE A 81 -0.55 -3.34 -11.98
C PHE A 81 0.81 -3.93 -11.65
N TRP A 82 1.37 -4.77 -12.53
CA TRP A 82 2.77 -5.18 -12.41
C TRP A 82 3.71 -3.99 -12.61
N TYR A 83 3.51 -3.18 -13.65
CA TYR A 83 4.31 -1.98 -13.89
C TYR A 83 4.16 -0.97 -12.74
N LEU A 84 2.95 -0.76 -12.24
CA LEU A 84 2.71 0.09 -11.07
C LEU A 84 3.47 -0.41 -9.84
N GLY A 85 3.38 -1.70 -9.53
CA GLY A 85 4.12 -2.30 -8.41
C GLY A 85 5.62 -2.11 -8.51
N VAL A 86 6.20 -2.29 -9.72
CA VAL A 86 7.63 -2.06 -9.97
C VAL A 86 8.00 -0.58 -9.78
N ILE A 87 7.24 0.35 -10.38
CA ILE A 87 7.51 1.79 -10.27
C ILE A 87 7.43 2.24 -8.81
N VAL A 88 6.38 1.85 -8.09
CA VAL A 88 6.20 2.21 -6.68
C VAL A 88 7.33 1.65 -5.82
N SER A 89 7.74 0.39 -6.05
CA SER A 89 8.84 -0.22 -5.29
C SER A 89 10.18 0.50 -5.52
N VAL A 90 10.46 0.92 -6.76
CA VAL A 90 11.66 1.69 -7.08
C VAL A 90 11.62 3.08 -6.42
N LEU A 91 10.47 3.77 -6.47
CA LEU A 91 10.30 5.07 -5.82
C LEU A 91 10.46 4.96 -4.29
N ALA A 92 9.90 3.91 -3.68
CA ALA A 92 10.06 3.65 -2.25
C ALA A 92 11.53 3.48 -1.87
N LEU A 93 12.29 2.68 -2.63
CA LEU A 93 13.74 2.51 -2.43
C LEU A 93 14.50 3.84 -2.53
N ILE A 94 14.17 4.69 -3.50
CA ILE A 94 14.79 6.02 -3.64
C ILE A 94 14.50 6.89 -2.42
N MET A 95 13.26 6.93 -1.96
CA MET A 95 12.85 7.72 -0.79
C MET A 95 13.52 7.21 0.50
N GLU A 96 13.61 5.90 0.67
CA GLU A 96 14.28 5.30 1.83
C GLU A 96 15.78 5.57 1.80
N ALA A 97 16.44 5.46 0.64
CA ALA A 97 17.85 5.82 0.48
C ALA A 97 18.10 7.31 0.81
N TYR A 98 17.20 8.19 0.39
CA TYR A 98 17.24 9.60 0.75
C TYR A 98 17.08 9.82 2.26
N ASN A 99 16.16 9.11 2.92
CA ASN A 99 16.00 9.17 4.37
C ASN A 99 17.23 8.68 5.13
N VAL A 100 17.90 7.62 4.64
CA VAL A 100 19.19 7.17 5.21
C VAL A 100 20.25 8.26 5.08
N TYR A 101 20.32 8.93 3.93
CA TYR A 101 21.25 10.05 3.71
C TYR A 101 21.00 11.21 4.70
N LEU A 102 19.74 11.46 5.08
CA LEU A 102 19.36 12.45 6.10
C LEU A 102 19.60 11.98 7.55
N GLY A 103 20.15 10.77 7.77
CA GLY A 103 20.50 10.24 9.09
C GLY A 103 19.40 9.40 9.75
N ALA A 104 18.31 9.07 9.06
CA ALA A 104 17.25 8.19 9.57
C ALA A 104 17.60 6.70 9.37
N TYR A 105 18.64 6.22 10.05
CA TYR A 105 19.12 4.84 9.96
C TYR A 105 18.10 3.71 10.24
N PRO A 106 17.01 3.89 11.04
CA PRO A 106 15.99 2.86 11.22
C PRO A 106 15.34 2.37 9.90
N THR A 107 15.44 3.13 8.81
CA THR A 107 14.84 2.76 7.51
C THR A 107 15.62 1.70 6.74
N ILE A 108 16.84 1.32 7.16
CA ILE A 108 17.65 0.29 6.48
C ILE A 108 16.91 -1.06 6.38
N GLY A 109 16.14 -1.41 7.41
CA GLY A 109 15.32 -2.63 7.38
C GLY A 109 14.26 -2.61 6.27
N LEU A 110 13.67 -1.44 6.00
CA LEU A 110 12.66 -1.25 4.97
C LEU A 110 13.26 -1.34 3.56
N ILE A 111 14.48 -0.83 3.37
CA ILE A 111 15.22 -0.95 2.11
C ILE A 111 15.41 -2.41 1.72
N ILE A 112 15.81 -3.24 2.69
CA ILE A 112 16.00 -4.69 2.46
C ILE A 112 14.69 -5.34 2.04
N VAL A 113 13.59 -5.05 2.74
CA VAL A 113 12.26 -5.58 2.41
C VAL A 113 11.83 -5.15 0.99
N ASN A 114 11.98 -3.88 0.64
CA ASN A 114 11.62 -3.38 -0.68
C ASN A 114 12.47 -3.98 -1.81
N LEU A 115 13.76 -4.24 -1.56
CA LEU A 115 14.61 -4.97 -2.50
C LEU A 115 14.09 -6.40 -2.73
N PHE A 116 13.71 -7.11 -1.67
CA PHE A 116 13.13 -8.46 -1.80
C PHE A 116 11.80 -8.44 -2.56
N ILE A 117 10.94 -7.45 -2.30
CA ILE A 117 9.68 -7.27 -3.03
C ILE A 117 9.96 -7.03 -4.52
N LEU A 118 10.91 -6.15 -4.84
CA LEU A 118 11.28 -5.87 -6.22
C LEU A 118 11.81 -7.13 -6.93
N LEU A 119 12.74 -7.86 -6.30
CA LEU A 119 13.25 -9.13 -6.84
C LEU A 119 12.12 -10.16 -7.04
N TYR A 120 11.18 -10.22 -6.10
CA TYR A 120 10.03 -11.11 -6.20
C TYR A 120 9.09 -10.75 -7.36
N LEU A 121 8.85 -9.46 -7.60
CA LEU A 121 8.06 -8.99 -8.75
C LEU A 121 8.67 -9.41 -10.09
N PHE A 122 9.99 -9.54 -10.17
CA PHE A 122 10.70 -10.02 -11.36
C PHE A 122 10.76 -11.55 -11.48
N SER A 123 10.28 -12.30 -10.50
CA SER A 123 10.28 -13.76 -10.55
C SER A 123 9.38 -14.29 -11.69
N PRO A 124 9.73 -15.43 -12.32
CA PRO A 124 8.95 -16.00 -13.43
C PRO A 124 7.48 -16.22 -13.06
N LYS A 125 7.21 -16.71 -11.84
CA LYS A 125 5.86 -16.96 -11.33
C LYS A 125 4.99 -15.71 -11.32
N VAL A 126 5.56 -14.56 -10.92
CA VAL A 126 4.83 -13.29 -10.85
C VAL A 126 4.65 -12.71 -12.24
N LYS A 127 5.69 -12.73 -13.08
CA LYS A 127 5.58 -12.27 -14.47
C LYS A 127 4.53 -13.03 -15.26
N THR A 128 4.51 -14.36 -15.20
CA THR A 128 3.49 -15.18 -15.86
C THR A 128 2.08 -14.90 -15.35
N TYR A 129 1.91 -14.53 -14.08
CA TYR A 129 0.60 -14.19 -13.56
C TYR A 129 0.07 -12.84 -14.09
N PHE A 130 0.95 -11.87 -14.34
CA PHE A 130 0.57 -10.51 -14.76
C PHE A 130 0.67 -10.24 -16.27
N LEU A 131 1.62 -10.88 -16.97
CA LEU A 131 2.04 -10.49 -18.33
C LEU A 131 1.67 -11.54 -19.39
N GLU A 132 1.41 -12.77 -18.98
CA GLU A 132 0.78 -13.83 -19.78
C GLU A 132 -0.65 -13.96 -19.29
#